data_AF-A0A1F9LBC6-F1
#
_entry.id   AF-A0A1F9LBC6-F1
#
_cell.length_a   1.000
_cell.length_b   1.000
_cell.length_c   1.000
_cell.angle_alpha   90.00
_cell.angle_beta   90.00
_cell.angle_gamma   90.00
#
_symmetry.space_group_name_H-M   'P 1'
#
loop_
_entity.id
_entity.type
_entity.pdbx_description
1 polymer ?
#
loop_
_entity_poly.entity_id
_entity_poly.type
_entity_poly.pdbx_seq_one_letter_code
_entity_poly.pdbx_strand_id
1 'polypeptide(L)'
;MKKCTKLIATLVVALFFSGSISEAQTEENKKLSDRQKKIIPIAAFTATGNMQKLETALGDGLDAGLTVNEIKEILVHTYAYAGFPRALNGITAYMAVLDKRKEQGITDNIGKQTTPMPAGFDKSAYGHKTRNALVGKDMSKPTGGYPVFTPIIDQFLVEHLFADIFYRDVLNHQERELATISILAAMPGTEAQLKSHLRVSMNVGLSKTQLEDYVAVLRQEAGADTAERAAETFNDLLGIGPPVNQAKSVKVVRNENPVKGSIDYFTGHVTVGSRFSSETPNGYSGGIVNF
;
A
#
# COMPACT_ATOMS: atom_id res chain seq x y z
N MET A 1 4.99 -75.06 39.06
CA MET A 1 5.55 -74.15 38.04
C MET A 1 4.40 -73.40 37.36
N LYS A 2 4.42 -72.06 37.44
CA LYS A 2 3.89 -71.00 36.53
C LYS A 2 2.67 -71.35 35.63
N LYS A 3 1.60 -70.56 35.49
CA LYS A 3 1.24 -69.19 35.92
C LYS A 3 -0.26 -68.99 35.65
N CYS A 4 -0.91 -68.14 36.46
CA CYS A 4 -2.28 -67.66 36.33
C CYS A 4 -2.57 -66.98 34.98
N THR A 5 -3.73 -67.29 34.39
CA THR A 5 -4.33 -66.54 33.29
C THR A 5 -5.39 -65.60 33.86
N LYS A 6 -5.16 -64.29 33.79
CA LYS A 6 -6.19 -63.25 33.98
C LYS A 6 -6.16 -62.28 32.79
N LEU A 7 -7.38 -61.95 32.36
CA LEU A 7 -7.87 -60.84 31.53
C LEU A 7 -6.90 -59.68 31.25
N ILE A 8 -7.03 -59.07 30.06
CA ILE A 8 -7.32 -57.63 29.91
C ILE A 8 -7.84 -57.37 28.47
N ALA A 9 -9.05 -56.82 28.39
CA ALA A 9 -9.62 -56.24 27.17
C ALA A 9 -8.84 -54.99 26.79
N THR A 10 -8.29 -54.94 25.58
CA THR A 10 -7.55 -53.77 25.08
C THR A 10 -8.38 -53.05 24.01
N LEU A 11 -9.00 -51.98 24.49
CA LEU A 11 -9.39 -50.73 23.83
C LEU A 11 -8.96 -50.57 22.35
N VAL A 12 -9.94 -50.56 21.43
CA VAL A 12 -9.82 -49.98 20.09
C VAL A 12 -10.16 -48.50 20.20
N VAL A 13 -9.15 -47.65 20.43
CA VAL A 13 -9.23 -46.20 20.17
C VAL A 13 -7.90 -45.78 19.58
N ALA A 14 -7.80 -45.88 18.25
CA ALA A 14 -6.76 -45.24 17.49
C ALA A 14 -7.35 -44.86 16.13
N LEU A 15 -6.99 -43.67 15.65
CA LEU A 15 -7.38 -43.01 14.40
C LEU A 15 -8.62 -42.13 14.52
N PHE A 16 -8.43 -40.85 14.86
CA PHE A 16 -9.10 -39.68 14.26
C PHE A 16 -8.53 -38.38 14.88
N PHE A 17 -7.23 -38.12 14.71
CA PHE A 17 -6.60 -36.84 15.11
C PHE A 17 -5.68 -36.25 14.03
N SER A 18 -5.97 -36.51 12.76
CA SER A 18 -5.23 -35.95 11.61
C SER A 18 -5.97 -34.82 10.89
N GLY A 19 -7.20 -34.45 11.30
CA GLY A 19 -8.00 -33.41 10.64
C GLY A 19 -7.74 -31.98 11.10
N SER A 20 -7.38 -31.76 12.36
CA SER A 20 -7.42 -30.40 12.95
C SER A 20 -6.16 -29.55 12.73
N ILE A 21 -5.00 -30.17 12.44
CA ILE A 21 -3.74 -29.42 12.23
C ILE A 21 -3.70 -28.83 10.82
N SER A 22 -4.27 -29.52 9.83
CA SER A 22 -4.27 -29.07 8.44
C SER A 22 -5.18 -27.86 8.22
N GLU A 23 -6.36 -27.81 8.84
CA GLU A 23 -7.29 -26.67 8.67
C GLU A 23 -6.80 -25.40 9.37
N ALA A 24 -6.18 -25.52 10.56
CA ALA A 24 -5.61 -24.37 11.29
C ALA A 24 -4.44 -23.72 10.53
N GLN A 25 -3.56 -24.53 9.91
CA GLN A 25 -2.47 -24.02 9.06
C GLN A 25 -2.97 -23.42 7.73
N THR A 26 -4.15 -23.84 7.25
CA THR A 26 -4.77 -23.31 6.02
C THR A 26 -5.52 -21.99 6.28
N GLU A 27 -6.02 -21.77 7.50
CA GLU A 27 -6.63 -20.50 7.93
C GLU A 27 -5.57 -19.42 8.22
N GLU A 28 -4.42 -19.77 8.80
CA GLU A 28 -3.31 -18.84 9.06
C GLU A 28 -2.78 -18.16 7.79
N ASN A 29 -2.82 -18.87 6.65
CA ASN A 29 -2.30 -18.39 5.37
C ASN A 29 -3.30 -17.48 4.59
N LYS A 30 -4.46 -17.18 5.18
CA LYS A 30 -5.49 -16.35 4.54
C LYS A 30 -5.42 -14.88 4.96
N LYS A 31 -4.86 -14.57 6.13
CA LYS A 31 -4.83 -13.22 6.69
C LYS A 31 -3.40 -12.69 6.79
N LEU A 32 -3.28 -11.38 6.92
CA LEU A 32 -1.99 -10.77 7.26
C LEU A 32 -1.68 -11.06 8.74
N SER A 33 -0.40 -11.30 9.03
CA SER A 33 0.08 -11.36 10.42
C SER A 33 -0.09 -10.01 11.10
N ASP A 34 -0.20 -9.99 12.43
CA ASP A 34 -0.36 -8.74 13.18
C ASP A 34 0.79 -7.75 12.94
N ARG A 35 2.02 -8.27 12.78
CA ARG A 35 3.20 -7.49 12.37
C ARG A 35 2.98 -6.83 11.01
N GLN A 36 2.55 -7.58 10.00
CA GLN A 36 2.27 -7.06 8.66
C GLN A 36 1.16 -6.02 8.68
N LYS A 37 0.11 -6.21 9.50
CA LYS A 37 -0.98 -5.24 9.61
C LYS A 37 -0.52 -3.89 10.12
N LYS A 38 0.50 -3.84 11.00
CA LYS A 38 1.01 -2.57 11.54
C LYS A 38 1.96 -1.82 10.60
N ILE A 39 2.46 -2.45 9.53
CA ILE A 39 3.18 -1.75 8.45
C ILE A 39 2.26 -0.73 7.74
N ILE A 40 1.00 -1.12 7.55
CA ILE A 40 0.01 -0.39 6.75
C ILE A 40 -0.24 1.04 7.28
N PRO A 41 -0.65 1.25 8.55
CA PRO A 41 -0.89 2.59 9.07
C PRO A 41 0.39 3.42 9.17
N ILE A 42 1.55 2.83 9.51
CA ILE A 42 2.83 3.56 9.56
C ILE A 42 3.13 4.17 8.18
N ALA A 43 3.03 3.35 7.13
CA ALA A 43 3.29 3.77 5.76
C ALA A 43 2.28 4.83 5.27
N ALA A 44 0.97 4.61 5.48
CA ALA A 44 -0.08 5.53 5.06
C ALA A 44 -0.02 6.90 5.77
N PHE A 45 0.24 6.91 7.08
CA PHE A 45 0.32 8.17 7.84
C PHE A 45 1.61 8.93 7.60
N THR A 46 2.72 8.23 7.32
CA THR A 46 3.95 8.90 6.89
C THR A 46 3.72 9.61 5.55
N ALA A 47 3.09 8.95 4.58
CA ALA A 47 2.79 9.53 3.26
C ALA A 47 1.89 10.77 3.32
N THR A 48 0.84 10.72 4.14
CA THR A 48 -0.11 11.83 4.32
C THR A 48 0.41 12.92 5.27
N GLY A 49 1.42 12.59 6.08
CA GLY A 49 1.94 13.42 7.17
C GLY A 49 0.92 13.65 8.29
N ASN A 50 0.06 12.66 8.55
CA ASN A 50 -0.81 12.67 9.72
C ASN A 50 0.01 12.33 10.97
N MET A 51 0.73 13.32 11.51
CA MET A 51 1.72 13.12 12.57
C MET A 51 1.11 12.53 13.85
N GLN A 52 -0.09 12.98 14.22
CA GLN A 52 -0.76 12.49 15.43
C GLN A 52 -1.07 10.99 15.33
N LYS A 53 -1.64 10.54 14.21
CA LYS A 53 -1.91 9.11 14.00
C LYS A 53 -0.63 8.31 13.76
N LEU A 54 0.38 8.92 13.14
CA LEU A 54 1.68 8.28 12.92
C LEU A 54 2.37 7.93 14.24
N GLU A 55 2.38 8.84 15.23
CA GLU A 55 2.97 8.56 16.56
C GLU A 55 2.35 7.32 17.20
N THR A 56 1.01 7.21 17.18
CA THR A 56 0.30 6.01 17.68
C THR A 56 0.67 4.77 16.87
N ALA A 57 0.62 4.84 15.54
CA ALA A 57 0.92 3.68 14.68
C ALA A 57 2.35 3.15 14.85
N LEU A 58 3.32 4.03 15.12
CA LEU A 58 4.71 3.66 15.39
C LEU A 58 4.86 2.89 16.72
N GLY A 59 4.17 3.34 17.77
CA GLY A 59 4.12 2.64 19.05
C GLY A 59 3.43 1.27 18.94
N ASP A 60 2.26 1.24 18.32
CA ASP A 60 1.52 0.02 18.02
C ASP A 60 2.34 -0.99 17.21
N GLY A 61 3.16 -0.51 16.27
CA GLY A 61 4.05 -1.35 15.48
C GLY A 61 5.09 -2.06 16.34
N LEU A 62 5.72 -1.33 17.26
CA LEU A 62 6.66 -1.90 18.23
C LEU A 62 5.97 -2.91 19.15
N ASP A 63 4.78 -2.59 19.65
CA ASP A 63 4.02 -3.48 20.54
C ASP A 63 3.54 -4.75 19.82
N ALA A 64 3.26 -4.68 18.52
CA ALA A 64 2.95 -5.83 17.67
C ALA A 64 4.20 -6.64 17.25
N GLY A 65 5.39 -6.23 17.66
CA GLY A 65 6.65 -6.96 17.41
C GLY A 65 7.37 -6.58 16.12
N LEU A 66 7.07 -5.45 15.49
CA LEU A 66 8.02 -4.85 14.55
C LEU A 66 9.25 -4.38 15.32
N THR A 67 10.42 -4.65 14.77
CA THR A 67 11.69 -4.19 15.34
C THR A 67 11.97 -2.74 14.98
N VAL A 68 12.89 -2.13 15.72
CA VAL A 68 13.30 -0.75 15.46
C VAL A 68 13.81 -0.56 14.04
N ASN A 69 14.61 -1.51 13.55
CA ASN A 69 15.17 -1.42 12.22
C ASN A 69 14.13 -1.69 11.12
N GLU A 70 13.11 -2.50 11.36
CA GLU A 70 12.02 -2.69 10.38
C GLU A 70 11.19 -1.42 10.21
N ILE A 71 10.85 -0.72 11.30
CA ILE A 71 10.13 0.56 11.20
C ILE A 71 10.99 1.63 10.51
N LYS A 72 12.29 1.70 10.82
CA LYS A 72 13.22 2.58 10.08
C LYS A 72 13.17 2.32 8.58
N GLU A 73 13.06 1.07 8.16
CA GLU A 73 13.02 0.71 6.75
C GLU A 73 11.70 1.08 6.08
N ILE A 74 10.56 1.05 6.79
CA ILE A 74 9.29 1.60 6.27
C ILE A 74 9.45 3.11 6.01
N LEU A 75 10.07 3.83 6.93
CA LEU A 75 10.28 5.28 6.83
C LEU A 75 11.28 5.65 5.73
N VAL A 76 12.38 4.89 5.60
CA VAL A 76 13.32 5.02 4.47
C VAL A 76 12.61 4.71 3.16
N HIS A 77 11.89 3.59 3.07
CA HIS A 77 11.17 3.22 1.85
C HIS A 77 10.18 4.31 1.40
N THR A 78 9.59 5.03 2.37
CA THR A 78 8.64 6.11 2.10
C THR A 78 9.24 7.27 1.28
N TYR A 79 10.54 7.57 1.37
CA TYR A 79 11.10 8.71 0.60
C TYR A 79 10.98 8.49 -0.91
N ALA A 80 11.06 7.24 -1.36
CA ALA A 80 11.01 6.91 -2.79
C ALA A 80 9.63 7.13 -3.40
N TYR A 81 8.57 7.10 -2.57
CA TYR A 81 7.18 7.19 -3.02
C TYR A 81 6.49 8.50 -2.61
N ALA A 82 6.79 9.02 -1.42
CA ALA A 82 6.18 10.24 -0.86
C ALA A 82 7.18 11.39 -0.66
N GLY A 83 8.45 11.20 -1.04
CA GLY A 83 9.49 12.22 -1.01
C GLY A 83 10.21 12.37 0.34
N PHE A 84 11.40 12.97 0.29
CA PHE A 84 12.24 13.23 1.46
C PHE A 84 11.52 13.93 2.62
N PRO A 85 10.72 15.00 2.42
CA PRO A 85 10.10 15.70 3.55
C PRO A 85 9.18 14.81 4.39
N ARG A 86 8.38 13.96 3.74
CA ARG A 86 7.48 13.03 4.45
C ARG A 86 8.27 11.99 5.25
N ALA A 87 9.30 11.41 4.64
CA ALA A 87 10.16 10.44 5.32
C ALA A 87 10.88 11.05 6.52
N LEU A 88 11.48 12.25 6.39
CA LEU A 88 12.19 12.92 7.48
C LEU A 88 11.28 13.29 8.65
N ASN A 89 10.06 13.74 8.38
CA ASN A 89 9.07 13.98 9.42
C ASN A 89 8.72 12.69 10.17
N GLY A 90 8.51 11.58 9.45
CA GLY A 90 8.25 10.28 10.06
C GLY A 90 9.43 9.76 10.90
N ILE A 91 10.67 9.92 10.42
CA ILE A 91 11.88 9.59 11.17
C ILE A 91 11.96 10.40 12.46
N THR A 92 11.64 11.70 12.40
CA THR A 92 11.66 12.58 13.58
C THR A 92 10.60 12.18 14.61
N ALA A 93 9.38 11.87 14.17
CA ALA A 93 8.35 11.34 15.06
C ALA A 93 8.77 10.00 15.68
N TYR A 94 9.42 9.14 14.90
CA TYR A 94 9.85 7.84 15.40
C TYR A 94 10.97 7.93 16.45
N MET A 95 11.92 8.86 16.29
CA MET A 95 12.90 9.16 17.34
C MET A 95 12.19 9.55 18.65
N ALA A 96 11.20 10.45 18.59
CA ALA A 96 10.44 10.87 19.76
C ALA A 96 9.65 9.73 20.42
N VAL A 97 9.10 8.79 19.63
CA VAL A 97 8.41 7.60 20.16
C VAL A 97 9.40 6.70 20.93
N LEU A 98 10.59 6.45 20.37
CA LEU A 98 11.62 5.63 21.04
C LEU A 98 12.13 6.28 22.32
N ASP A 99 12.32 7.61 22.32
CA ASP A 99 12.73 8.36 23.51
C ASP A 99 11.67 8.26 24.62
N LYS A 100 10.39 8.49 24.29
CA LYS A 100 9.27 8.33 25.25
C LYS A 100 9.20 6.91 25.82
N ARG A 101 9.35 5.88 24.98
CA ARG A 101 9.34 4.48 25.42
C ARG A 101 10.51 4.16 26.34
N LYS A 102 11.70 4.68 26.03
CA LYS A 102 12.88 4.56 26.88
C LYS A 102 12.70 5.24 28.23
N GLU A 103 12.11 6.44 28.28
CA GLU A 103 11.75 7.14 29.52
C GLU A 103 10.78 6.34 30.39
N GLN A 104 9.91 5.55 29.76
CA GLN A 104 8.98 4.63 30.43
C GLN A 104 9.63 3.30 30.84
N GLY A 105 10.94 3.13 30.62
CA GLY A 105 11.68 1.90 30.93
C GLY A 105 11.45 0.76 29.93
N ILE A 106 10.82 1.03 28.78
CA ILE A 106 10.59 0.04 27.73
C ILE A 106 11.87 -0.07 26.87
N THR A 107 12.36 -1.30 26.69
CA THR A 107 13.48 -1.59 25.79
C THR A 107 12.96 -2.29 24.55
N ASP A 108 12.96 -1.59 23.42
CA ASP A 108 12.49 -2.13 22.14
C ASP A 108 13.54 -3.04 21.47
N ASN A 109 13.06 -4.08 20.78
CA ASN A 109 13.93 -4.96 19.99
C ASN A 109 14.50 -4.20 18.79
N ILE A 110 15.82 -4.03 18.75
CA ILE A 110 16.50 -3.33 17.67
C ILE A 110 16.32 -4.03 16.31
N GLY A 111 16.29 -5.36 16.30
CA GLY A 111 16.25 -6.16 15.08
C GLY A 111 17.57 -6.19 14.31
N LYS A 112 17.57 -6.88 13.17
CA LYS A 112 18.77 -7.05 12.34
C LYS A 112 19.14 -5.76 11.61
N GLN A 113 20.41 -5.63 11.25
CA GLN A 113 20.88 -4.58 10.34
C GLN A 113 20.85 -5.08 8.91
N THR A 114 20.89 -4.16 7.94
CA THR A 114 21.01 -4.52 6.53
C THR A 114 22.32 -5.24 6.26
N THR A 115 22.26 -6.25 5.39
CA THR A 115 23.46 -6.87 4.83
C THR A 115 24.29 -5.81 4.10
N PRO A 116 25.62 -5.70 4.35
CA PRO A 116 26.48 -4.77 3.63
C PRO A 116 26.62 -5.16 2.15
N MET A 117 26.66 -4.16 1.29
CA MET A 117 26.88 -4.36 -0.13
C MET A 117 28.32 -4.84 -0.41
N PRO A 118 28.54 -5.89 -1.21
CA PRO A 118 29.88 -6.36 -1.56
C PRO A 118 30.70 -5.32 -2.32
N ALA A 119 32.03 -5.44 -2.24
CA ALA A 119 32.93 -4.67 -3.10
C ALA A 119 32.71 -5.02 -4.59
N GLY A 120 32.74 -4.02 -5.46
CA GLY A 120 32.52 -4.22 -6.91
C GLY A 120 31.09 -4.58 -7.29
N PHE A 121 30.11 -4.33 -6.40
CA PHE A 121 28.70 -4.63 -6.66
C PHE A 121 28.17 -3.85 -7.86
N ASP A 122 27.72 -4.58 -8.88
CA ASP A 122 27.07 -4.00 -10.07
C ASP A 122 25.61 -3.66 -9.73
N LYS A 123 25.40 -2.40 -9.33
CA LYS A 123 24.06 -1.87 -9.01
C LYS A 123 23.13 -1.93 -10.22
N SER A 124 23.63 -1.73 -11.43
CA SER A 124 22.79 -1.74 -12.63
C SER A 124 22.25 -3.15 -12.91
N ALA A 125 23.14 -4.14 -12.94
CA ALA A 125 22.76 -5.54 -13.16
C ALA A 125 21.83 -6.07 -12.05
N TYR A 126 22.13 -5.77 -10.79
CA TYR A 126 21.29 -6.18 -9.68
C TYR A 126 19.92 -5.49 -9.73
N GLY A 127 19.89 -4.18 -9.99
CA GLY A 127 18.65 -3.39 -10.06
C GLY A 127 17.70 -3.91 -11.13
N HIS A 128 18.23 -4.22 -12.32
CA HIS A 128 17.45 -4.83 -13.39
C HIS A 128 16.92 -6.21 -13.01
N LYS A 129 17.77 -7.07 -12.42
CA LYS A 129 17.35 -8.40 -11.94
C LYS A 129 16.20 -8.29 -10.94
N THR A 130 16.34 -7.43 -9.93
CA THR A 130 15.34 -7.21 -8.88
C THR A 130 14.04 -6.65 -9.46
N ARG A 131 14.12 -5.60 -10.30
CA ARG A 131 12.94 -5.03 -10.98
C ARG A 131 12.19 -6.07 -11.80
N ASN A 132 12.90 -6.84 -12.61
CA ASN A 132 12.29 -7.81 -13.51
C ASN A 132 11.63 -8.96 -12.73
N ALA A 133 12.24 -9.40 -11.63
CA ALA A 133 11.67 -10.41 -10.75
C ALA A 133 10.37 -9.94 -10.07
N LEU A 134 10.36 -8.70 -9.55
CA LEU A 134 9.18 -8.13 -8.89
C LEU A 134 8.02 -7.89 -9.88
N VAL A 135 8.33 -7.30 -11.04
CA VAL A 135 7.34 -6.97 -12.06
C VAL A 135 6.87 -8.22 -12.83
N GLY A 136 7.69 -9.27 -12.90
CA GLY A 136 7.38 -10.51 -13.63
C GLY A 136 7.59 -10.42 -15.15
N LYS A 137 8.40 -9.46 -15.63
CA LYS A 137 8.78 -9.33 -17.04
C LYS A 137 10.11 -8.59 -17.19
N ASP A 138 10.78 -8.78 -18.33
CA ASP A 138 11.99 -8.05 -18.67
C ASP A 138 11.67 -6.58 -19.00
N MET A 139 12.19 -5.68 -18.18
CA MET A 139 12.07 -4.23 -18.33
C MET A 139 13.42 -3.58 -18.67
N SER A 140 14.46 -4.36 -18.98
CA SER A 140 15.85 -3.86 -19.07
C SER A 140 16.11 -3.02 -20.32
N LYS A 141 15.23 -3.08 -21.33
CA LYS A 141 15.34 -2.35 -22.58
C LYS A 141 14.01 -1.66 -22.91
N PRO A 142 13.68 -0.55 -22.22
CA PRO A 142 12.43 0.16 -22.49
C PRO A 142 12.45 0.75 -23.90
N THR A 143 11.37 0.52 -24.65
CA THR A 143 11.21 1.03 -26.03
C THR A 143 10.27 2.23 -26.12
N GLY A 144 9.70 2.68 -24.99
CA GLY A 144 8.86 3.87 -24.92
C GLY A 144 8.57 4.32 -23.49
N GLY A 145 7.71 5.34 -23.35
CA GLY A 145 7.28 5.88 -22.07
C GLY A 145 8.33 6.77 -21.38
N TYR A 146 8.14 7.01 -20.09
CA TYR A 146 9.01 7.87 -19.29
C TYR A 146 10.49 7.45 -19.28
N PRO A 147 10.88 6.15 -19.34
CA PRO A 147 12.29 5.77 -19.35
C PRO A 147 13.01 6.21 -20.63
N VAL A 148 12.31 6.27 -21.77
CA VAL A 148 12.90 6.73 -23.04
C VAL A 148 12.92 8.25 -23.10
N PHE A 149 11.87 8.90 -22.58
CA PHE A 149 11.77 10.35 -22.55
C PHE A 149 12.76 11.00 -21.56
N THR A 150 12.92 10.40 -20.38
CA THR A 150 13.80 10.89 -19.31
C THR A 150 14.70 9.76 -18.80
N PRO A 151 15.74 9.33 -19.52
CA PRO A 151 16.55 8.14 -19.17
C PRO A 151 17.13 8.12 -17.76
N ILE A 152 17.47 9.29 -17.23
CA ILE A 152 18.03 9.41 -15.87
C ILE A 152 17.07 8.90 -14.78
N ILE A 153 15.74 8.99 -15.00
CA ILE A 153 14.79 8.47 -14.02
C ILE A 153 14.81 6.93 -13.98
N ASP A 154 15.06 6.27 -15.12
CA ASP A 154 15.19 4.82 -15.17
C ASP A 154 16.47 4.37 -14.45
N GLN A 155 17.56 5.10 -14.65
CA GLN A 155 18.81 4.87 -13.93
C GLN A 155 18.60 4.98 -12.40
N PHE A 156 17.91 6.02 -11.92
CA PHE A 156 17.59 6.16 -10.49
C PHE A 156 16.68 5.04 -9.98
N LEU A 157 15.72 4.58 -10.78
CA LEU A 157 14.91 3.43 -10.41
C LEU A 157 15.80 2.18 -10.29
N VAL A 158 16.62 1.90 -11.28
CA VAL A 158 17.45 0.68 -11.30
C VAL A 158 18.52 0.71 -10.22
N GLU A 159 19.38 1.73 -10.21
CA GLU A 159 20.60 1.75 -9.40
C GLU A 159 20.36 2.19 -7.95
N HIS A 160 19.30 2.96 -7.70
CA HIS A 160 19.00 3.47 -6.36
C HIS A 160 17.77 2.81 -5.75
N LEU A 161 16.61 2.82 -6.41
CA LEU A 161 15.43 2.15 -5.85
C LEU A 161 15.65 0.63 -5.77
N PHE A 162 15.91 -0.03 -6.89
CA PHE A 162 15.96 -1.50 -6.94
C PHE A 162 17.28 -2.10 -6.42
N ALA A 163 18.40 -1.37 -6.54
CA ALA A 163 19.71 -1.85 -6.10
C ALA A 163 20.22 -1.28 -4.78
N ASP A 164 19.59 -0.25 -4.23
CA ASP A 164 19.90 0.26 -2.88
C ASP A 164 18.74 -0.06 -1.93
N ILE A 165 17.57 0.54 -2.14
CA ILE A 165 16.43 0.37 -1.20
C ILE A 165 15.95 -1.09 -1.14
N PHE A 166 15.70 -1.71 -2.29
CA PHE A 166 15.24 -3.11 -2.35
C PHE A 166 16.35 -4.14 -2.09
N TYR A 167 17.62 -3.73 -2.08
CA TYR A 167 18.72 -4.59 -1.64
C TYR A 167 18.71 -4.79 -0.12
N ARG A 168 18.24 -3.79 0.63
CA ARG A 168 18.20 -3.83 2.10
C ARG A 168 17.23 -4.91 2.56
N ASP A 169 17.77 -5.93 3.20
CA ASP A 169 17.11 -7.21 3.48
C ASP A 169 16.40 -7.25 4.84
N VAL A 170 16.30 -6.11 5.52
CA VAL A 170 15.61 -5.97 6.82
C VAL A 170 14.11 -6.28 6.68
N LEU A 171 13.44 -5.67 5.71
CA LEU A 171 12.07 -6.02 5.30
C LEU A 171 12.12 -6.97 4.10
N ASN A 172 11.26 -7.98 4.10
CA ASN A 172 11.07 -8.83 2.93
C ASN A 172 10.23 -8.12 1.85
N HIS A 173 10.15 -8.70 0.64
CA HIS A 173 9.43 -8.06 -0.47
C HIS A 173 7.91 -7.93 -0.24
N GLN A 174 7.27 -8.84 0.50
CA GLN A 174 5.85 -8.69 0.84
C GLN A 174 5.63 -7.49 1.76
N GLU A 175 6.49 -7.33 2.77
CA GLU A 175 6.45 -6.21 3.70
C GLU A 175 6.73 -4.87 3.01
N ARG A 176 7.71 -4.83 2.09
CA ARG A 176 7.98 -3.65 1.26
C ARG A 176 6.79 -3.31 0.37
N GLU A 177 6.16 -4.29 -0.27
CA GLU A 177 4.97 -4.03 -1.09
C GLU A 177 3.78 -3.59 -0.25
N LEU A 178 3.55 -4.14 0.95
CA LEU A 178 2.54 -3.64 1.89
C LEU A 178 2.76 -2.16 2.22
N ALA A 179 4.00 -1.75 2.48
CA ALA A 179 4.34 -0.34 2.68
C ALA A 179 4.05 0.48 1.40
N THR A 180 4.49 0.00 0.23
CA THR A 180 4.27 0.68 -1.06
C THR A 180 2.79 0.91 -1.35
N ILE A 181 1.96 -0.15 -1.32
CA ILE A 181 0.53 -0.03 -1.65
C ILE A 181 -0.20 0.85 -0.63
N SER A 182 0.24 0.88 0.63
CA SER A 182 -0.32 1.76 1.66
C SER A 182 -0.01 3.23 1.41
N ILE A 183 1.23 3.54 1.00
CA ILE A 183 1.64 4.90 0.62
C ILE A 183 0.82 5.38 -0.57
N LEU A 184 0.75 4.56 -1.64
CA LEU A 184 0.04 4.90 -2.87
C LEU A 184 -1.47 5.04 -2.64
N ALA A 185 -2.09 4.13 -1.88
CA ALA A 185 -3.50 4.25 -1.53
C ALA A 185 -3.81 5.55 -0.75
N ALA A 186 -2.85 6.04 0.05
CA ALA A 186 -2.99 7.25 0.83
C ALA A 186 -2.71 8.55 0.04
N MET A 187 -2.23 8.44 -1.21
CA MET A 187 -1.89 9.57 -2.08
C MET A 187 -2.80 9.61 -3.32
N PRO A 188 -3.86 10.46 -3.33
CA PRO A 188 -4.74 10.60 -4.48
C PRO A 188 -3.97 10.93 -5.78
N GLY A 189 -4.37 10.33 -6.90
CA GLY A 189 -3.72 10.53 -8.20
C GLY A 189 -2.59 9.54 -8.50
N THR A 190 -2.41 8.52 -7.66
CA THR A 190 -1.40 7.46 -7.85
C THR A 190 -2.02 6.08 -8.14
N GLU A 191 -3.30 6.05 -8.53
CA GLU A 191 -4.09 4.82 -8.70
C GLU A 191 -3.49 3.88 -9.77
N ALA A 192 -2.88 4.43 -10.83
CA ALA A 192 -2.18 3.64 -11.84
C ALA A 192 -0.97 2.88 -11.26
N GLN A 193 -0.20 3.54 -10.39
CA GLN A 193 0.92 2.93 -9.67
C GLN A 193 0.41 1.94 -8.62
N LEU A 194 -0.64 2.29 -7.87
CA LEU A 194 -1.28 1.39 -6.91
C LEU A 194 -1.73 0.09 -7.58
N LYS A 195 -2.37 0.17 -8.76
CA LYS A 195 -2.77 -1.02 -9.53
C LYS A 195 -1.59 -1.87 -9.95
N SER A 196 -0.49 -1.24 -10.36
CA SER A 196 0.75 -1.94 -10.70
C SER A 196 1.33 -2.66 -9.47
N HIS A 197 1.41 -1.97 -8.33
CA HIS A 197 1.96 -2.53 -7.10
C HIS A 197 1.06 -3.59 -6.47
N LEU A 198 -0.27 -3.48 -6.55
CA LEU A 198 -1.17 -4.58 -6.15
C LEU A 198 -0.92 -5.86 -6.97
N ARG A 199 -0.54 -5.73 -8.25
CA ARG A 199 -0.10 -6.88 -9.05
C ARG A 199 1.27 -7.40 -8.61
N VAL A 200 2.22 -6.52 -8.31
CA VAL A 200 3.54 -6.91 -7.77
C VAL A 200 3.40 -7.62 -6.43
N SER A 201 2.51 -7.15 -5.54
CA SER A 201 2.14 -7.82 -4.29
C SER A 201 1.75 -9.28 -4.51
N MET A 202 0.94 -9.57 -5.53
CA MET A 202 0.58 -10.94 -5.90
C MET A 202 1.77 -11.73 -6.45
N ASN A 203 2.64 -11.10 -7.25
CA ASN A 203 3.87 -11.75 -7.75
C ASN A 203 4.83 -12.15 -6.61
N VAL A 204 4.87 -11.36 -5.52
CA VAL A 204 5.70 -11.65 -4.34
C VAL A 204 4.97 -12.53 -3.30
N GLY A 205 3.80 -13.09 -3.67
CA GLY A 205 3.13 -14.14 -2.93
C GLY A 205 2.05 -13.68 -1.94
N LEU A 206 1.64 -12.41 -1.94
CA LEU A 206 0.45 -11.99 -1.19
C LEU A 206 -0.80 -12.54 -1.88
N SER A 207 -1.59 -13.31 -1.14
CA SER A 207 -2.81 -13.91 -1.67
C SER A 207 -3.92 -12.86 -1.86
N LYS A 208 -4.93 -13.21 -2.66
CA LYS A 208 -6.14 -12.37 -2.80
C LYS A 208 -6.75 -12.06 -1.44
N THR A 209 -6.89 -13.06 -0.56
CA THR A 209 -7.50 -12.88 0.76
C THR A 209 -6.65 -12.00 1.68
N GLN A 210 -5.32 -12.07 1.58
CA GLN A 210 -4.43 -11.15 2.30
C GLN A 210 -4.57 -9.70 1.80
N LEU A 211 -4.81 -9.50 0.50
CA LEU A 211 -5.07 -8.16 -0.06
C LEU A 211 -6.48 -7.64 0.29
N GLU A 212 -7.47 -8.52 0.47
CA GLU A 212 -8.77 -8.17 1.04
C GLU A 212 -8.64 -7.76 2.52
N ASP A 213 -7.84 -8.50 3.31
CA ASP A 213 -7.53 -8.17 4.70
C ASP A 213 -6.76 -6.84 4.81
N TYR A 214 -5.80 -6.59 3.92
CA TYR A 214 -5.12 -5.29 3.77
C TYR A 214 -6.11 -4.12 3.61
N VAL A 215 -7.11 -4.26 2.73
CA VAL A 215 -8.15 -3.25 2.53
C VAL A 215 -8.99 -3.05 3.79
N ALA A 216 -9.27 -4.13 4.54
CA ALA A 216 -9.97 -4.03 5.81
C ALA A 216 -9.15 -3.25 6.86
N VAL A 217 -7.85 -3.50 6.96
CA VAL A 217 -6.95 -2.76 7.86
C VAL A 217 -6.88 -1.28 7.49
N LEU A 218 -6.76 -0.95 6.20
CA LEU A 218 -6.82 0.45 5.76
C LEU A 218 -8.11 1.15 6.22
N ARG A 219 -9.25 0.46 6.12
CA ARG A 219 -10.55 1.03 6.50
C ARG A 219 -10.62 1.30 7.99
N GLN A 220 -10.08 0.39 8.80
CA GLN A 220 -10.05 0.50 10.26
C GLN A 220 -9.08 1.59 10.73
N GLU A 221 -7.87 1.62 10.16
CA GLU A 221 -6.77 2.42 10.70
C GLU A 221 -6.58 3.73 9.91
N ALA A 222 -6.45 3.64 8.58
CA ALA A 222 -6.05 4.75 7.70
C ALA A 222 -7.20 5.62 7.17
N GLY A 223 -8.44 5.15 7.26
CA GLY A 223 -9.66 5.88 6.90
C GLY A 223 -10.33 5.39 5.61
N ALA A 224 -11.63 5.75 5.47
CA ALA A 224 -12.51 5.24 4.42
C ALA A 224 -11.99 5.55 3.00
N ASP A 225 -11.62 6.80 2.70
CA ASP A 225 -11.20 7.20 1.35
C ASP A 225 -9.96 6.44 0.87
N THR A 226 -8.99 6.20 1.76
CA THR A 226 -7.77 5.43 1.48
C THR A 226 -8.11 3.97 1.18
N ALA A 227 -8.98 3.39 2.01
CA ALA A 227 -9.43 2.02 1.82
C ALA A 227 -10.27 1.83 0.56
N GLU A 228 -11.13 2.79 0.21
CA GLU A 228 -11.95 2.74 -0.99
C GLU A 228 -11.11 2.84 -2.25
N ARG A 229 -10.12 3.75 -2.32
CA ARG A 229 -9.16 3.78 -3.44
C ARG A 229 -8.45 2.45 -3.63
N ALA A 230 -7.99 1.84 -2.54
CA ALA A 230 -7.37 0.51 -2.58
C ALA A 230 -8.34 -0.57 -3.05
N ALA A 231 -9.57 -0.58 -2.53
CA ALA A 231 -10.60 -1.55 -2.87
C ALA A 231 -11.04 -1.44 -4.34
N GLU A 232 -11.32 -0.23 -4.82
CA GLU A 232 -11.70 0.04 -6.21
C GLU A 232 -10.58 -0.39 -7.17
N THR A 233 -9.33 -0.01 -6.85
CA THR A 233 -8.15 -0.37 -7.67
C THR A 233 -7.89 -1.87 -7.69
N PHE A 234 -8.10 -2.55 -6.55
CA PHE A 234 -7.97 -3.99 -6.45
C PHE A 234 -9.08 -4.73 -7.22
N ASN A 235 -10.33 -4.26 -7.13
CA ASN A 235 -11.45 -4.82 -7.88
C ASN A 235 -11.26 -4.65 -9.39
N ASP A 236 -10.76 -3.49 -9.84
CA ASP A 236 -10.37 -3.26 -11.24
C ASP A 236 -9.23 -4.21 -11.66
N LEU A 237 -8.22 -4.41 -10.82
CA LEU A 237 -7.16 -5.39 -11.07
C LEU A 237 -7.71 -6.82 -11.27
N LEU A 238 -8.72 -7.20 -10.48
CA LEU A 238 -9.38 -8.51 -10.55
C LEU A 238 -10.44 -8.62 -11.68
N GLY A 239 -10.77 -7.53 -12.35
CA GLY A 239 -11.84 -7.49 -13.35
C GLY A 239 -13.26 -7.58 -12.78
N ILE A 240 -13.44 -7.23 -11.49
CA ILE A 240 -14.71 -7.31 -10.75
C ILE A 240 -15.41 -5.93 -10.65
N GLY A 241 -14.77 -4.85 -11.12
CA GLY A 241 -15.32 -3.50 -11.10
C GLY A 241 -14.97 -2.68 -12.34
N PRO A 242 -15.56 -1.48 -12.52
CA PRO A 242 -15.19 -0.58 -13.61
C PRO A 242 -13.73 -0.11 -13.47
N PRO A 243 -13.02 0.20 -14.57
CA PRO A 243 -11.63 0.65 -14.51
C PRO A 243 -11.48 1.95 -13.71
N VAL A 244 -10.55 2.01 -12.75
CA VAL A 244 -10.34 3.22 -11.92
C VAL A 244 -9.86 4.42 -12.76
N ASN A 245 -9.20 4.16 -13.88
CA ASN A 245 -8.78 5.19 -14.84
C ASN A 245 -9.90 5.64 -15.79
N GLN A 246 -11.12 5.11 -15.65
CA GLN A 246 -12.28 5.66 -16.34
C GLN A 246 -12.73 6.88 -15.56
N ALA A 247 -12.52 8.09 -16.12
CA ALA A 247 -13.04 9.32 -15.52
C ALA A 247 -14.51 9.10 -15.15
N LYS A 248 -14.86 9.25 -13.86
CA LYS A 248 -16.26 9.19 -13.41
C LYS A 248 -17.01 10.21 -14.26
N SER A 249 -17.86 9.72 -15.18
CA SER A 249 -18.58 10.58 -16.10
C SER A 249 -19.41 11.56 -15.28
N VAL A 250 -19.10 12.86 -15.38
CA VAL A 250 -19.94 13.88 -14.76
C VAL A 250 -21.28 13.85 -15.49
N LYS A 251 -22.33 13.44 -14.79
CA LYS A 251 -23.68 13.48 -15.32
C LYS A 251 -24.14 14.94 -15.33
N VAL A 252 -24.06 15.58 -16.49
CA VAL A 252 -24.57 16.94 -16.68
C VAL A 252 -26.08 16.88 -16.85
N VAL A 253 -26.82 17.35 -15.85
CA VAL A 253 -28.27 17.51 -15.94
C VAL A 253 -28.59 18.90 -16.51
N ARG A 254 -29.33 18.95 -17.62
CA ARG A 254 -29.80 20.19 -18.26
C ARG A 254 -31.26 20.41 -17.87
N ASN A 255 -31.52 21.37 -16.98
CA ASN A 255 -32.87 21.56 -16.42
C ASN A 255 -33.61 22.81 -16.86
N GLU A 256 -33.03 23.70 -17.70
CA GLU A 256 -33.67 24.99 -17.98
C GLU A 256 -33.55 25.41 -19.46
N ASN A 257 -34.59 26.11 -19.93
CA ASN A 257 -34.57 26.81 -21.22
C ASN A 257 -33.60 28.00 -21.14
N PRO A 258 -32.87 28.35 -22.22
CA PRO A 258 -31.97 29.48 -22.22
C PRO A 258 -32.66 30.79 -21.80
N VAL A 259 -32.03 31.54 -20.91
CA VAL A 259 -32.52 32.87 -20.46
C VAL A 259 -31.67 33.97 -21.11
N LYS A 260 -32.28 35.11 -21.42
CA LYS A 260 -31.56 36.28 -21.94
C LYS A 260 -30.55 36.78 -20.90
N GLY A 261 -29.31 37.00 -21.31
CA GLY A 261 -28.25 37.56 -20.46
C GLY A 261 -28.59 39.00 -20.02
N SER A 262 -28.22 39.36 -18.79
CA SER A 262 -28.49 40.71 -18.28
C SER A 262 -27.71 41.77 -19.05
N ILE A 263 -28.39 42.87 -19.38
CA ILE A 263 -27.82 44.08 -19.97
C ILE A 263 -26.78 44.74 -19.04
N ASP A 264 -26.84 44.49 -17.74
CA ASP A 264 -25.86 45.03 -16.78
C ASP A 264 -24.44 44.47 -17.01
N TYR A 265 -24.33 43.32 -17.67
CA TYR A 265 -23.06 42.61 -17.86
C TYR A 265 -22.73 42.30 -19.33
N PHE A 266 -23.68 42.44 -20.26
CA PHE A 266 -23.50 42.06 -21.66
C PHE A 266 -24.05 43.11 -22.64
N THR A 267 -23.28 43.41 -23.69
CA THR A 267 -23.72 44.18 -24.85
C THR A 267 -23.96 43.24 -26.04
N GLY A 268 -25.18 43.15 -26.55
CA GLY A 268 -25.56 42.26 -27.66
C GLY A 268 -26.62 41.20 -27.30
N HIS A 269 -26.86 40.24 -28.18
CA HIS A 269 -27.83 39.16 -27.97
C HIS A 269 -27.23 37.97 -27.25
N VAL A 270 -27.05 38.08 -25.94
CA VAL A 270 -26.50 36.99 -25.11
C VAL A 270 -27.61 36.08 -24.57
N THR A 271 -27.41 34.77 -24.65
CA THR A 271 -28.25 33.77 -23.95
C THR A 271 -27.41 32.87 -23.05
N VAL A 272 -27.95 32.59 -21.86
CA VAL A 272 -27.33 31.70 -20.87
C VAL A 272 -28.12 30.39 -20.84
N GLY A 273 -27.52 29.32 -21.33
CA GLY A 273 -28.22 28.14 -21.80
C GLY A 273 -28.51 27.05 -20.76
N SER A 274 -27.75 26.95 -19.67
CA SER A 274 -28.01 26.02 -18.55
C SER A 274 -26.92 26.19 -17.50
N ARG A 275 -27.27 26.24 -16.21
CA ARG A 275 -26.31 25.97 -15.11
C ARG A 275 -26.12 24.46 -15.01
N PHE A 276 -24.91 23.96 -15.16
CA PHE A 276 -24.60 22.57 -14.79
C PHE A 276 -24.11 22.52 -13.35
N SER A 277 -24.42 21.44 -12.64
CA SER A 277 -23.86 21.11 -11.32
C SER A 277 -23.47 19.63 -11.28
N SER A 278 -22.40 19.30 -10.56
CA SER A 278 -22.04 17.90 -10.27
C SER A 278 -22.71 17.42 -8.97
N GLU A 279 -23.14 16.16 -8.91
CA GLU A 279 -23.73 15.54 -7.69
C GLU A 279 -22.71 15.28 -6.55
N THR A 280 -21.43 15.67 -6.68
CA THR A 280 -20.38 15.44 -5.67
C THR A 280 -20.25 16.57 -4.64
N PRO A 281 -19.75 16.31 -3.41
CA PRO A 281 -19.73 17.27 -2.29
C PRO A 281 -19.02 18.61 -2.57
N ASN A 282 -18.06 18.64 -3.50
CA ASN A 282 -17.30 19.84 -3.88
C ASN A 282 -17.77 20.49 -5.20
N GLY A 283 -18.99 20.16 -5.66
CA GLY A 283 -19.79 20.86 -6.66
C GLY A 283 -19.05 21.70 -7.72
N TYR A 284 -18.73 21.12 -8.87
CA TYR A 284 -18.43 21.94 -10.05
C TYR A 284 -19.72 22.53 -10.58
N SER A 285 -19.76 23.85 -10.80
CA SER A 285 -20.85 24.49 -11.52
C SER A 285 -20.34 25.43 -12.60
N GLY A 286 -21.14 25.61 -13.64
CA GLY A 286 -20.82 26.51 -14.73
C GLY A 286 -22.02 26.74 -15.62
N GLY A 287 -21.88 27.61 -16.63
CA GLY A 287 -22.94 27.92 -17.58
C GLY A 287 -22.39 28.05 -18.99
N ILE A 288 -23.20 27.66 -19.98
CA ILE A 288 -22.91 27.95 -21.39
C ILE A 288 -23.45 29.34 -21.71
N VAL A 289 -22.59 30.22 -22.18
CA VAL A 289 -22.94 31.57 -22.64
C VAL A 289 -22.77 31.61 -24.16
N ASN A 290 -23.85 31.89 -24.87
CA ASN A 290 -23.81 32.12 -26.31
C ASN A 290 -23.92 33.63 -26.57
N PHE A 291 -23.04 34.15 -27.41
CA PHE A 291 -22.97 35.56 -27.83
C PHE A 291 -23.47 35.73 -29.26
#